data_AF-A0A2Z2KMD1-F1
#
_entry.id   AF-A0A2Z2KMD1-F1
#
_cell.length_a   1.000
_cell.length_b   1.000
_cell.length_c   1.000
_cell.angle_alpha   90.00
_cell.angle_beta   90.00
_cell.angle_gamma   90.00
#
_symmetry.space_group_name_H-M   'P 1'
#
loop_
_entity.id
_entity.type
_entity.pdbx_description
1 polymer ?
#
loop_
_entity_poly.entity_id
_entity_poly.type
_entity_poly.pdbx_seq_one_letter_code
_entity_poly.pdbx_strand_id
1 'polypeptide(L)'
;MKKFVSGVIVGALLFAGTSVFADSVGLIGQKVQGLFTIEKAGVKVSDAVIINGSAYAPVRAVADATGSDLKVEGKKIIMLVEGKVPAEVEISRLNISVDLKKQQIKTYQESIADIQSKIAKEEKNIEASTSESNKEIFQFNVNEYTKQITSMQTKLDAANSEIAELQAQINQLQK
;
A
#
# COMPACT_ATOMS: atom_id res chain seq x y z
N MET A 1 53.69 -20.59 -13.43
CA MET A 1 52.52 -20.67 -14.34
C MET A 1 51.15 -20.65 -13.65
N LYS A 2 51.01 -20.94 -12.35
CA LYS A 2 49.69 -20.99 -11.67
C LYS A 2 49.00 -19.63 -11.44
N LYS A 3 49.75 -18.51 -11.50
CA LYS A 3 49.23 -17.15 -11.21
C LYS A 3 48.72 -16.39 -12.45
N PHE A 4 49.04 -16.85 -13.66
CA PHE A 4 48.57 -16.24 -14.90
C PHE A 4 47.18 -16.73 -15.33
N VAL A 5 46.85 -17.99 -14.99
CA VAL A 5 45.54 -18.59 -15.31
C VAL A 5 44.40 -17.92 -14.52
N SER A 6 44.66 -17.50 -13.27
CA SER A 6 43.66 -16.79 -12.45
C SER A 6 43.30 -15.42 -13.02
N GLY A 7 44.28 -14.68 -13.56
CA GLY A 7 44.03 -13.36 -14.15
C GLY A 7 43.21 -13.41 -15.44
N VAL A 8 43.40 -14.45 -16.27
CA VAL A 8 42.62 -14.64 -17.51
C VAL A 8 41.19 -15.09 -17.21
N ILE A 9 40.98 -15.94 -16.20
CA ILE A 9 39.63 -16.40 -15.81
C ILE A 9 38.82 -15.26 -15.18
N VAL A 10 39.44 -14.43 -14.33
CA VAL A 10 38.78 -13.27 -13.72
C VAL A 10 38.52 -12.17 -14.76
N GLY A 11 39.44 -11.98 -15.72
CA GLY A 11 39.23 -11.10 -16.87
C GLY A 11 38.06 -11.56 -17.76
N ALA A 12 37.99 -12.85 -18.08
CA ALA A 12 36.90 -13.40 -18.88
C ALA A 12 35.54 -13.32 -18.17
N LEU A 13 35.49 -13.48 -16.84
CA LEU A 13 34.27 -13.28 -16.06
C LEU A 13 33.81 -11.80 -16.04
N LEU A 14 34.74 -10.86 -16.00
CA LEU A 14 34.43 -9.43 -16.04
C LEU A 14 33.98 -8.96 -17.43
N PHE A 15 34.58 -9.49 -18.52
CA PHE A 15 34.18 -9.16 -19.89
C PHE A 15 32.90 -9.86 -20.35
N ALA A 16 32.53 -11.01 -19.76
CA ALA A 16 31.23 -11.65 -20.00
C ALA A 16 30.06 -10.95 -19.27
N GLY A 17 30.34 -9.97 -18.39
CA GLY A 17 29.36 -9.40 -17.47
C GLY A 17 28.65 -8.12 -17.92
N THR A 18 29.05 -7.47 -19.02
CA THR A 18 28.51 -6.14 -19.36
C THR A 18 28.25 -5.95 -20.86
N SER A 19 27.32 -6.72 -21.43
CA SER A 19 26.56 -6.28 -22.60
C SER A 19 25.08 -6.16 -22.25
N VAL A 20 24.80 -5.41 -21.18
CA VAL A 20 23.51 -4.79 -20.94
C VAL A 20 23.81 -3.30 -20.84
N PHE A 21 22.92 -2.45 -21.36
CA PHE A 21 23.04 -0.99 -21.54
C PHE A 21 23.76 -0.60 -22.85
N ALA A 22 23.12 -0.02 -23.87
CA ALA A 22 21.98 0.90 -23.85
C ALA A 22 21.07 0.71 -25.08
N ASP A 23 19.84 0.25 -24.87
CA ASP A 23 18.76 0.35 -25.87
C ASP A 23 17.90 1.61 -25.61
N SER A 24 18.57 2.72 -25.31
CA SER A 24 17.94 4.04 -25.29
C SER A 24 18.18 4.77 -26.62
N VAL A 25 18.21 4.04 -27.73
CA VAL A 25 18.16 4.67 -29.06
C VAL A 25 16.72 5.16 -29.21
N GLY A 26 16.51 6.45 -29.02
CA GLY A 26 15.20 7.07 -29.16
C GLY A 26 14.53 6.70 -30.49
N LEU A 27 13.21 6.85 -30.57
CA LEU A 27 12.40 6.50 -31.75
C LEU A 27 12.74 7.32 -33.01
N ILE A 28 13.68 8.27 -32.90
CA ILE A 28 14.12 9.16 -33.96
C ILE A 28 15.00 8.36 -34.93
N GLY A 29 14.51 8.22 -36.18
CA GLY A 29 15.19 7.48 -37.24
C GLY A 29 14.78 6.01 -37.38
N GLN A 30 13.88 5.52 -36.52
CA GLN A 30 13.33 4.17 -36.64
C GLN A 30 12.25 4.10 -37.72
N LYS A 31 12.18 2.96 -38.45
CA LYS A 31 11.20 2.75 -39.52
C LYS A 31 9.86 2.29 -38.94
N VAL A 32 8.77 2.82 -39.50
CA VAL A 32 7.42 2.31 -39.26
C VAL A 32 7.27 0.94 -39.91
N GLN A 33 6.97 -0.08 -39.10
CA GLN A 33 6.84 -1.47 -39.52
C GLN A 33 5.40 -1.84 -39.90
N GLY A 34 4.40 -1.10 -39.40
CA GLY A 34 2.99 -1.34 -39.72
C GLY A 34 2.02 -0.36 -39.07
N LEU A 35 0.77 -0.40 -39.52
CA LEU A 35 -0.37 0.36 -38.97
C LEU A 35 -1.43 -0.63 -38.47
N PHE A 36 -1.88 -0.45 -37.24
CA PHE A 36 -2.83 -1.33 -36.55
C PHE A 36 -4.04 -0.50 -36.13
N THR A 37 -5.25 -1.03 -36.25
CA THR A 37 -6.45 -0.29 -35.82
C THR A 37 -6.78 -0.57 -34.36
N ILE A 38 -7.05 0.49 -33.61
CA ILE A 38 -7.52 0.47 -32.23
C ILE A 38 -9.04 0.57 -32.24
N GLU A 39 -9.71 -0.36 -31.57
CA GLU A 39 -11.18 -0.39 -31.45
C GLU A 39 -11.60 -0.45 -29.98
N LYS A 40 -12.70 0.23 -29.64
CA LYS A 40 -13.38 0.11 -28.35
C LYS A 40 -14.84 -0.27 -28.61
N ALA A 41 -15.28 -1.38 -28.03
CA ALA A 41 -16.65 -1.89 -28.20
C ALA A 41 -17.10 -2.02 -29.68
N GLY A 42 -16.18 -2.43 -30.56
CA GLY A 42 -16.45 -2.62 -32.01
C GLY A 42 -16.48 -1.32 -32.83
N VAL A 43 -16.16 -0.17 -32.23
CA VAL A 43 -16.03 1.12 -32.93
C VAL A 43 -14.56 1.48 -33.05
N LYS A 44 -14.12 1.83 -34.26
CA LYS A 44 -12.76 2.31 -34.53
C LYS A 44 -12.50 3.61 -33.77
N VAL A 45 -11.46 3.59 -32.92
CA VAL A 45 -11.00 4.73 -32.12
C VAL A 45 -9.91 5.50 -32.86
N SER A 46 -8.87 4.81 -33.32
CA SER A 46 -7.74 5.40 -34.06
C SER A 46 -6.85 4.31 -34.64
N ASP A 47 -5.83 4.66 -35.41
CA ASP A 47 -4.75 3.75 -35.79
C ASP A 47 -3.51 3.95 -34.90
N ALA A 48 -2.81 2.85 -34.61
CA ALA A 48 -1.54 2.76 -33.89
C ALA A 48 -0.41 2.43 -34.86
N VAL A 49 0.77 3.01 -34.61
CA VAL A 49 1.96 2.80 -35.44
C VAL A 49 2.85 1.76 -34.77
N ILE A 50 3.31 0.75 -35.50
CA ILE A 50 4.26 -0.23 -34.98
C ILE A 50 5.68 0.20 -35.30
N ILE A 51 6.50 0.36 -34.25
CA ILE A 51 7.93 0.65 -34.36
C ILE A 51 8.66 -0.35 -33.46
N ASN A 52 9.60 -1.12 -34.01
CA ASN A 52 10.38 -2.12 -33.27
C ASN A 52 9.50 -3.11 -32.49
N GLY A 53 8.46 -3.64 -33.14
CA GLY A 53 7.51 -4.57 -32.52
C GLY A 53 6.61 -3.98 -31.43
N SER A 54 6.72 -2.68 -31.13
CA SER A 54 5.88 -2.00 -30.12
C SER A 54 4.82 -1.13 -30.80
N ALA A 55 3.60 -1.17 -30.28
CA ALA A 55 2.47 -0.38 -30.78
C ALA A 55 2.41 0.99 -30.08
N TYR A 56 2.53 2.05 -30.87
CA TYR A 56 2.41 3.43 -30.43
C TYR A 56 1.03 3.97 -30.78
N ALA A 57 0.17 4.02 -29.78
CA ALA A 57 -1.18 4.54 -29.89
C ALA A 57 -1.23 6.07 -29.67
N PRO A 58 -2.06 6.81 -30.41
CA PRO A 58 -2.34 8.21 -30.13
C PRO A 58 -3.03 8.37 -28.77
N VAL A 59 -2.29 8.83 -27.76
CA VAL A 59 -2.76 8.95 -26.37
C VAL A 59 -4.03 9.80 -26.27
N ARG A 60 -4.17 10.85 -27.10
CA ARG A 60 -5.37 11.69 -27.14
C ARG A 60 -6.61 10.92 -27.58
N ALA A 61 -6.55 10.21 -28.70
CA ALA A 61 -7.69 9.44 -29.19
C ALA A 61 -8.08 8.32 -28.22
N VAL A 62 -7.09 7.69 -27.58
CA VAL A 62 -7.35 6.67 -26.54
C VAL A 62 -8.04 7.30 -25.34
N ALA A 63 -7.56 8.46 -24.86
CA ALA A 63 -8.13 9.14 -23.71
C ALA A 63 -9.57 9.64 -23.97
N ASP A 64 -9.83 10.21 -25.14
CA ASP A 64 -11.18 10.61 -25.58
C ASP A 64 -12.12 9.40 -25.61
N ALA A 65 -11.63 8.27 -26.14
CA ALA A 65 -12.41 7.04 -26.17
C ALA A 65 -12.63 6.44 -24.78
N THR A 66 -11.70 6.61 -23.83
CA THR A 66 -11.82 6.11 -22.45
C THR A 66 -12.52 7.09 -21.49
N GLY A 67 -12.84 8.30 -21.95
CA GLY A 67 -13.41 9.36 -21.10
C GLY A 67 -12.42 9.86 -20.05
N SER A 68 -11.13 9.87 -20.38
CA SER A 68 -10.05 10.34 -19.51
C SER A 68 -9.54 11.69 -19.98
N ASP A 69 -9.38 12.64 -19.07
CA ASP A 69 -8.86 13.96 -19.42
C ASP A 69 -7.34 13.95 -19.56
N LEU A 70 -6.82 14.77 -20.47
CA LEU A 70 -5.37 14.91 -20.68
C LEU A 70 -4.92 16.35 -20.43
N LYS A 71 -3.90 16.51 -19.58
CA LYS A 71 -3.19 17.78 -19.40
C LYS A 71 -1.77 17.66 -19.96
N VAL A 72 -1.36 18.60 -20.81
CA VAL A 72 0.01 18.66 -21.34
C VAL A 72 0.77 19.78 -20.63
N GLU A 73 1.81 19.41 -19.89
CA GLU A 73 2.69 20.35 -19.18
C GLU A 73 4.13 20.19 -19.65
N GLY A 74 4.60 21.12 -20.47
CA GLY A 74 5.94 21.06 -21.07
C GLY A 74 6.12 19.81 -21.93
N LYS A 75 7.05 18.92 -21.53
CA LYS A 75 7.31 17.62 -22.19
C LYS A 75 6.58 16.44 -21.53
N LYS A 76 5.61 16.69 -20.65
CA LYS A 76 4.83 15.66 -19.95
C LYS A 76 3.37 15.67 -20.42
N ILE A 77 2.82 14.48 -20.63
CA ILE A 77 1.39 14.26 -20.82
C ILE A 77 0.89 13.60 -19.53
N ILE A 78 -0.04 14.25 -18.85
CA ILE A 78 -0.66 13.79 -17.60
C ILE A 78 -2.07 13.32 -17.94
N MET A 79 -2.32 12.02 -17.74
CA MET A 79 -3.65 11.45 -17.83
C MET A 79 -4.36 11.68 -16.50
N LEU A 80 -5.34 12.56 -16.51
CA LEU A 80 -6.23 12.82 -15.40
C LEU A 80 -7.31 11.74 -15.44
N VAL A 81 -7.30 10.87 -14.43
CA VAL A 81 -8.40 9.92 -14.25
C VAL A 81 -9.57 10.72 -13.67
N GLU A 82 -10.30 11.44 -14.51
CA GLU A 82 -11.67 11.89 -14.19
C GLU A 82 -12.64 10.71 -14.35
N GLY A 83 -12.35 9.62 -13.66
CA GLY A 83 -13.35 8.62 -13.34
C GLY A 83 -13.65 8.82 -11.86
N LYS A 84 -14.79 9.45 -11.54
CA LYS A 84 -15.39 9.25 -10.21
C LYS A 84 -15.41 7.73 -10.02
N VAL A 85 -14.65 7.23 -9.05
CA VAL A 85 -14.83 5.86 -8.57
C VAL A 85 -16.34 5.72 -8.36
N PRO A 86 -17.00 4.71 -8.96
CA PRO A 86 -18.42 4.54 -8.74
C PRO A 86 -18.66 4.57 -7.23
N ALA A 87 -19.61 5.38 -6.75
CA ALA A 87 -19.84 5.56 -5.32
C ALA A 87 -19.95 4.20 -4.59
N GLU A 88 -20.54 3.21 -5.26
CA GLU A 88 -20.58 1.79 -4.86
C GLU A 88 -19.21 1.19 -4.48
N VAL A 89 -18.18 1.42 -5.32
CA VAL A 89 -16.82 0.90 -5.14
C VAL A 89 -16.09 1.63 -4.02
N GLU A 90 -16.36 2.91 -3.83
CA GLU A 90 -15.80 3.70 -2.73
C GLU A 90 -16.45 3.33 -1.39
N ILE A 91 -17.78 3.23 -1.36
CA ILE A 91 -18.55 2.74 -0.19
C ILE A 91 -18.08 1.34 0.21
N SER A 92 -17.88 0.43 -0.74
CA SER A 92 -17.35 -0.92 -0.46
C SER A 92 -15.97 -0.88 0.20
N ARG A 93 -15.05 -0.04 -0.30
CA ARG A 93 -13.72 0.14 0.30
C ARG A 93 -13.76 0.73 1.70
N LEU A 94 -14.62 1.72 1.92
CA LEU A 94 -14.81 2.33 3.24
C LEU A 94 -15.41 1.32 4.24
N ASN A 95 -16.38 0.49 3.81
CA ASN A 95 -16.93 -0.57 4.65
C ASN A 95 -15.89 -1.62 5.05
N ILE A 96 -15.01 -2.03 4.13
CA ILE A 96 -13.88 -2.93 4.46
C ILE A 96 -12.98 -2.28 5.52
N SER A 97 -12.72 -0.99 5.41
CA SER A 97 -11.90 -0.25 6.37
C SER A 97 -12.57 -0.20 7.75
N VAL A 98 -13.89 0.01 7.79
CA VAL A 98 -14.68 -0.06 9.03
C VAL A 98 -14.61 -1.45 9.66
N ASP A 99 -14.74 -2.52 8.88
CA ASP A 99 -14.71 -3.89 9.41
C ASP A 99 -13.33 -4.26 9.98
N LEU A 100 -12.25 -3.84 9.31
CA LEU A 100 -10.88 -3.99 9.83
C LEU A 100 -10.70 -3.25 11.15
N LYS A 101 -11.23 -2.03 11.28
CA LYS A 101 -11.17 -1.26 12.53
C LYS A 101 -11.98 -1.91 13.64
N LYS A 102 -13.15 -2.48 13.35
CA LYS A 102 -13.93 -3.26 14.33
C LYS A 102 -13.18 -4.49 14.82
N GLN A 103 -12.46 -5.19 13.93
CA GLN A 103 -11.60 -6.30 14.33
C GLN A 103 -10.47 -5.83 15.26
N GLN A 104 -9.82 -4.71 14.95
CA GLN A 104 -8.81 -4.12 15.83
C GLN A 104 -9.36 -3.77 17.21
N ILE A 105 -10.56 -3.18 17.28
CA ILE A 105 -11.24 -2.88 18.54
C ILE A 105 -11.46 -4.16 19.35
N LYS A 106 -11.96 -5.24 18.72
CA LYS A 106 -12.16 -6.53 19.39
C LYS A 106 -10.85 -7.06 19.99
N THR A 107 -9.74 -7.02 19.24
CA THR A 107 -8.42 -7.41 19.73
C THR A 107 -7.95 -6.56 20.91
N TYR A 108 -8.19 -5.24 20.87
CA TYR A 108 -7.84 -4.36 21.98
C TYR A 108 -8.68 -4.65 23.24
N GLN A 109 -9.98 -4.88 23.08
CA GLN A 109 -10.87 -5.25 24.19
C GLN A 109 -10.46 -6.57 24.84
N GLU A 110 -10.16 -7.60 24.05
CA GLU A 110 -9.69 -8.90 24.55
C GLU A 110 -8.36 -8.76 25.31
N SER A 111 -7.43 -7.96 24.79
CA SER A 111 -6.15 -7.72 25.44
C SER A 111 -6.30 -6.94 26.75
N ILE A 112 -7.18 -5.94 26.79
CA ILE A 112 -7.50 -5.21 28.03
C ILE A 112 -8.05 -6.18 29.08
N ALA A 113 -8.98 -7.07 28.70
CA ALA A 113 -9.53 -8.06 29.61
C ALA A 113 -8.46 -9.04 30.16
N ASP A 114 -7.54 -9.50 29.31
CA ASP A 114 -6.41 -10.34 29.74
C ASP A 114 -5.50 -9.60 30.73
N ILE A 115 -5.15 -8.34 30.44
CA ILE A 115 -4.29 -7.54 31.32
C ILE A 115 -5.02 -7.24 32.65
N GLN A 116 -6.33 -6.99 32.63
CA GLN A 116 -7.13 -6.85 33.85
C GLN A 116 -7.09 -8.11 34.72
N SER A 117 -7.15 -9.30 34.11
CA SER A 117 -6.99 -10.55 34.85
C SER A 117 -5.60 -10.70 35.47
N LYS A 118 -4.55 -10.20 34.81
CA LYS A 118 -3.19 -10.17 35.36
C LYS A 118 -3.09 -9.22 36.54
N ILE A 119 -3.67 -8.02 36.43
CA ILE A 119 -3.75 -7.06 37.54
C ILE A 119 -4.43 -7.70 38.76
N ALA A 120 -5.61 -8.30 38.59
CA ALA A 120 -6.33 -8.94 39.70
C ALA A 120 -5.51 -10.05 40.37
N LYS A 121 -4.69 -10.79 39.61
CA LYS A 121 -3.77 -11.79 40.15
C LYS A 121 -2.66 -11.15 40.96
N GLU A 122 -2.04 -10.08 40.47
CA GLU A 122 -0.99 -9.37 41.20
C GLU A 122 -1.54 -8.69 42.47
N GLU A 123 -2.74 -8.12 42.42
CA GLU A 123 -3.43 -7.57 43.60
C GLU A 123 -3.62 -8.63 44.68
N LYS A 124 -4.07 -9.83 44.29
CA LYS A 124 -4.16 -10.97 45.23
C LYS A 124 -2.79 -11.38 45.79
N ASN A 125 -1.73 -11.30 45.00
CA ASN A 125 -0.36 -11.58 45.47
C ASN A 125 0.12 -10.53 46.48
N ILE A 126 -0.27 -9.26 46.30
CA ILE A 126 0.00 -8.17 47.27
C ILE A 126 -0.66 -8.48 48.60
N GLU A 127 -1.94 -8.84 48.58
CA GLU A 127 -2.72 -9.18 49.79
C GLU A 127 -2.15 -10.39 50.53
N ALA A 128 -1.71 -11.42 49.80
CA ALA A 128 -1.18 -12.66 50.38
C ALA A 128 0.29 -12.55 50.85
N SER A 129 1.04 -11.55 50.38
CA SER A 129 2.46 -11.42 50.70
C SER A 129 2.70 -10.84 52.10
N THR A 130 3.64 -11.43 52.83
CA THR A 130 4.14 -10.90 54.10
C THR A 130 5.44 -10.10 53.96
N SER A 131 6.10 -10.18 52.80
CA SER A 131 7.33 -9.45 52.51
C SER A 131 7.02 -8.14 51.78
N GLU A 132 7.53 -7.03 52.33
CA GLU A 132 7.33 -5.69 51.75
C GLU A 132 7.99 -5.57 50.37
N SER A 133 9.21 -6.09 50.20
CA SER A 133 9.89 -6.10 48.90
C SER A 133 9.10 -6.85 47.83
N ASN A 134 8.42 -7.95 48.17
CA ASN A 134 7.56 -8.65 47.22
C ASN A 134 6.32 -7.82 46.86
N LYS A 135 5.71 -7.12 47.83
CA LYS A 135 4.57 -6.23 47.57
C LYS A 135 4.96 -5.09 46.62
N GLU A 136 6.14 -4.50 46.80
CA GLU A 136 6.65 -3.46 45.90
C GLU A 136 6.81 -3.98 44.46
N ILE A 137 7.30 -5.21 44.28
CA ILE A 137 7.41 -5.84 42.96
C ILE A 137 6.03 -6.05 42.32
N PHE A 138 5.07 -6.59 43.07
CA PHE A 138 3.72 -6.79 42.55
C PHE A 138 3.02 -5.46 42.23
N GLN A 139 3.20 -4.44 43.08
CA GLN A 139 2.68 -3.10 42.84
C GLN A 139 3.31 -2.46 41.59
N PHE A 140 4.61 -2.68 41.35
CA PHE A 140 5.26 -2.27 40.11
C PHE A 140 4.60 -2.92 38.90
N ASN A 141 4.36 -4.24 38.94
CA ASN A 141 3.67 -4.95 37.85
C ASN A 141 2.25 -4.42 37.61
N VAL A 142 1.48 -4.15 38.67
CA VAL A 142 0.14 -3.53 38.57
C VAL A 142 0.22 -2.17 37.87
N ASN A 143 1.20 -1.34 38.24
CA ASN A 143 1.39 -0.04 37.62
C ASN A 143 1.75 -0.16 36.13
N GLU A 144 2.63 -1.10 35.75
CA GLU A 144 3.00 -1.33 34.35
C GLU A 144 1.83 -1.88 33.52
N TYR A 145 1.05 -2.80 34.08
CA TYR A 145 -0.18 -3.28 33.43
C TYR A 145 -1.23 -2.19 33.28
N THR A 146 -1.37 -1.31 34.28
CA THR A 146 -2.28 -0.16 34.21
C THR A 146 -1.89 0.79 33.08
N LYS A 147 -0.60 1.11 32.92
CA LYS A 147 -0.10 1.91 31.80
C LYS A 147 -0.42 1.27 30.44
N GLN A 148 -0.27 -0.05 30.33
CA GLN A 148 -0.63 -0.78 29.11
C GLN A 148 -2.13 -0.65 28.81
N ILE A 149 -3.00 -0.86 29.80
CA ILE A 149 -4.45 -0.66 29.65
C ILE A 149 -4.75 0.75 29.16
N THR A 150 -4.17 1.79 29.77
CA THR A 150 -4.39 3.18 29.34
C THR A 150 -3.97 3.40 27.89
N SER A 151 -2.82 2.87 27.47
CA SER A 151 -2.38 2.95 26.07
C SER A 151 -3.35 2.25 25.11
N MET A 152 -3.88 1.09 25.50
CA MET A 152 -4.85 0.34 24.69
C MET A 152 -6.20 1.04 24.63
N GLN A 153 -6.65 1.67 25.73
CA GLN A 153 -7.85 2.50 25.76
C GLN A 153 -7.72 3.68 24.80
N THR A 154 -6.59 4.39 24.78
CA THR A 154 -6.35 5.47 23.81
C THR A 154 -6.43 4.97 22.37
N LYS A 155 -5.89 3.79 22.06
CA LYS A 155 -5.98 3.19 20.70
C LYS A 155 -7.41 2.79 20.35
N LEU A 156 -8.17 2.30 21.32
CA LEU A 156 -9.58 1.94 21.15
C LEU A 156 -10.41 3.19 20.86
N ASP A 157 -10.19 4.29 21.59
CA ASP A 157 -10.88 5.56 21.37
C ASP A 157 -10.55 6.14 19.98
N ALA A 158 -9.27 6.10 19.58
CA ALA A 158 -8.86 6.52 18.24
C ALA A 158 -9.53 5.68 17.14
N ALA A 159 -9.55 4.35 17.28
CA ALA A 159 -10.19 3.46 16.31
C ALA A 159 -11.71 3.72 16.21
N ASN A 160 -12.38 4.01 17.33
CA ASN A 160 -13.79 4.39 17.33
C ASN A 160 -14.04 5.73 16.62
N SER A 161 -13.17 6.72 16.84
CA SER A 161 -13.26 8.02 16.15
C SER A 161 -13.10 7.85 14.63
N GLU A 162 -12.11 7.06 14.20
CA GLU A 162 -11.88 6.77 12.78
C GLU A 162 -13.09 6.05 12.14
N ILE A 163 -13.72 5.12 12.84
CA ILE A 163 -14.96 4.48 12.35
C ILE A 163 -16.07 5.51 12.14
N ALA A 164 -16.25 6.44 13.07
CA ALA A 164 -17.27 7.49 12.95
C ALA A 164 -17.01 8.39 11.73
N GLU A 165 -15.75 8.74 11.48
CA GLU A 165 -15.33 9.51 10.29
C GLU A 165 -15.60 8.73 8.99
N LEU A 166 -15.23 7.45 8.94
CA LEU A 166 -15.48 6.58 7.78
C LEU A 166 -16.98 6.44 7.51
N GLN A 167 -17.81 6.31 8.55
CA GLN A 167 -19.27 6.26 8.40
C GLN A 167 -19.86 7.59 7.96
N ALA A 168 -19.31 8.72 8.39
CA ALA A 168 -19.70 10.02 7.86
C ALA A 168 -19.41 10.13 6.35
N GLN A 169 -18.26 9.64 5.89
CA GLN A 169 -17.90 9.59 4.47
C GLN A 169 -18.84 8.69 3.66
N ILE A 170 -19.15 7.50 4.17
CA ILE A 170 -20.12 6.59 3.53
C ILE A 170 -21.49 7.27 3.38
N ASN A 171 -21.99 7.92 4.43
CA ASN A 171 -23.27 8.60 4.41
C ASN A 171 -23.31 9.79 3.43
N GLN A 172 -22.17 10.44 3.18
CA GLN A 172 -22.06 11.50 2.17
C GLN A 172 -22.14 10.93 0.75
N LEU A 173 -21.55 9.76 0.50
CA LEU A 173 -21.56 9.10 -0.80
C LEU A 173 -22.90 8.44 -1.14
N GLN A 174 -23.76 8.20 -0.15
CA GLN A 174 -25.10 7.63 -0.31
C GLN A 174 -26.21 8.67 -0.58
N LYS A 175 -25.90 9.97 -0.46
CA LYS A 175 -26.83 11.08 -0.73
C LYS A 175 -26.70 11.57 -2.16
#